data_AF-A0A845U3B8-F1
#
_entry.id   AF-A0A845U3B8-F1
#
_cell.length_a   1.000
_cell.length_b   1.000
_cell.length_c   1.000
_cell.angle_alpha   90.00
_cell.angle_beta   90.00
_cell.angle_gamma   90.00
#
_symmetry.space_group_name_H-M   'P 1'
#
loop_
_entity.id
_entity.type
_entity.pdbx_description
1 polymer ?
#
loop_
_entity_poly.entity_id
_entity_poly.type
_entity_poly.pdbx_seq_one_letter_code
_entity_poly.pdbx_strand_id
1 'polypeptide(L)'
;MEGMLPSGKKIPSLIGAAATFPRYNKRAGKVITLEMQVNSCIANALHGMPLSSDGPRMVALVTYLTDLSQGKPIKLQGASQ
;
A
#
# COMPACT_ATOMS: atom_id res chain seq x y z
N MET A 1 13.57 9.13 11.48
CA MET A 1 13.72 10.21 10.48
C MET A 1 12.33 10.52 9.96
N GLU A 2 11.67 11.55 10.50
CA GLU A 2 10.32 11.93 10.08
C GLU A 2 10.43 12.76 8.79
N GLY A 3 10.18 12.13 7.65
CA GLY A 3 10.11 12.86 6.38
C GLY A 3 8.83 13.71 6.32
N MET A 4 8.95 14.93 5.79
CA MET A 4 7.81 15.82 5.53
C MET A 4 7.62 15.99 4.02
N LEU A 5 6.37 16.07 3.58
CA LEU A 5 6.00 16.47 2.22
C LEU A 5 6.26 17.97 2.03
N PRO A 6 6.36 18.48 0.78
CA PRO A 6 6.49 19.92 0.49
C PRO A 6 5.34 20.77 1.08
N SER A 7 4.18 20.14 1.34
CA SER A 7 3.03 20.76 1.99
C SER A 7 3.13 20.84 3.53
N GLY A 8 4.25 20.40 4.13
CA GLY A 8 4.45 20.36 5.59
C GLY A 8 3.80 19.17 6.30
N LYS A 9 3.05 18.32 5.58
CA LYS A 9 2.41 17.12 6.16
C LYS A 9 3.44 16.00 6.36
N LYS A 10 3.35 15.27 7.48
CA LYS A 10 4.18 14.07 7.72
C LYS A 10 3.95 13.01 6.64
N ILE A 11 5.04 12.46 6.11
CA ILE A 11 4.98 11.33 5.19
C ILE A 11 4.42 10.12 5.96
N PRO A 12 3.34 9.47 5.46
CA PRO A 12 2.78 8.31 6.12
C PRO A 12 3.82 7.19 6.26
N SER A 13 3.86 6.56 7.44
CA SER A 13 4.71 5.38 7.65
C SER A 13 4.16 4.17 6.90
N LEU A 14 5.07 3.33 6.38
CA LEU A 14 4.73 2.03 5.80
C LEU A 14 4.57 0.93 6.87
N ILE A 15 4.97 1.20 8.12
CA ILE A 15 4.83 0.26 9.24
C ILE A 15 3.35 -0.04 9.47
N GLY A 16 2.98 -1.32 9.40
CA GLY A 16 1.59 -1.77 9.55
C GLY A 16 0.71 -1.54 8.32
N ALA A 17 1.23 -1.04 7.21
CA ALA A 17 0.43 -0.75 6.02
C ALA A 17 -0.21 -2.02 5.45
N ALA A 18 0.54 -3.12 5.37
CA ALA A 18 0.04 -4.38 4.80
C ALA A 18 -1.11 -4.98 5.61
N ALA A 19 -1.13 -4.78 6.94
CA ALA A 19 -2.19 -5.27 7.82
C ALA A 19 -3.58 -4.60 7.57
N THR A 20 -3.63 -3.57 6.72
CA THR A 20 -4.88 -2.87 6.35
C THR A 20 -5.47 -3.34 5.01
N PHE A 21 -4.80 -4.25 4.31
CA PHE A 21 -5.25 -4.79 3.03
C PHE A 21 -5.72 -6.25 3.17
N PRO A 22 -6.65 -6.71 2.31
CA PRO A 22 -7.37 -5.95 1.30
C PRO A 22 -8.34 -4.92 1.89
N ARG A 23 -8.61 -3.85 1.13
CA ARG A 23 -9.53 -2.77 1.55
C ARG A 23 -10.41 -2.27 0.42
N TYR A 24 -11.61 -1.79 0.75
CA TYR A 24 -12.45 -1.06 -0.19
C TYR A 24 -11.85 0.31 -0.49
N ASN A 25 -11.63 0.59 -1.78
CA ASN A 25 -11.18 1.89 -2.26
C ASN A 25 -12.38 2.64 -2.85
N LYS A 26 -12.82 3.69 -2.15
CA LYS A 26 -13.96 4.52 -2.57
C LYS A 26 -13.77 5.15 -3.96
N ARG A 27 -12.55 5.58 -4.31
CA ARG A 27 -12.24 6.18 -5.62
C ARG A 27 -12.29 5.16 -6.75
N ALA A 28 -11.89 3.92 -6.48
CA ALA A 28 -11.92 2.84 -7.46
C ALA A 28 -13.25 2.06 -7.47
N GLY A 29 -14.15 2.31 -6.51
CA GLY A 29 -15.43 1.61 -6.36
C GLY A 29 -15.31 0.11 -6.11
N LYS A 30 -14.16 -0.37 -5.60
CA LYS A 30 -13.90 -1.80 -5.43
C LYS A 30 -12.90 -2.10 -4.32
N VAL A 31 -12.88 -3.35 -3.87
CA VAL A 31 -11.80 -3.86 -3.01
C VAL A 31 -10.50 -3.92 -3.82
N ILE A 32 -9.41 -3.45 -3.22
CA ILE A 32 -8.07 -3.49 -3.80
C ILE A 32 -7.12 -4.28 -2.89
N THR A 33 -6.16 -4.95 -3.52
CA THR A 33 -5.08 -5.65 -2.83
C THR A 33 -3.88 -4.72 -2.57
N LEU A 34 -2.88 -5.21 -1.84
CA LEU A 34 -1.64 -4.49 -1.58
C LEU A 34 -0.84 -4.28 -2.88
N GLU A 35 -0.74 -5.31 -3.72
CA GLU A 35 -0.09 -5.27 -5.05
C GLU A 35 -0.71 -4.19 -5.94
N MET A 36 -2.05 -4.13 -5.97
CA MET A 36 -2.78 -3.11 -6.72
C MET A 36 -2.47 -1.71 -6.21
N GLN A 37 -2.33 -1.54 -4.88
CA GLN A 37 -1.94 -0.27 -4.29
C GLN A 37 -0.50 0.10 -4.65
N VAL A 38 0.44 -0.85 -4.61
CA VAL A 38 1.84 -0.64 -5.01
C VAL A 38 1.90 -0.18 -6.46
N ASN A 39 1.26 -0.90 -7.38
CA ASN A 39 1.22 -0.51 -8.79
C ASN A 39 0.51 0.84 -9.01
N SER A 40 -0.53 1.15 -8.23
CA SER A 40 -1.18 2.46 -8.27
C SER A 40 -0.22 3.59 -7.87
N CYS A 41 0.60 3.39 -6.82
CA CYS A 41 1.62 4.37 -6.42
C CYS A 41 2.69 4.54 -7.51
N ILE A 42 3.18 3.43 -8.09
CA ILE A 42 4.18 3.47 -9.16
C ILE A 42 3.65 4.24 -10.38
N ALA A 43 2.46 3.90 -10.86
CA ALA A 43 1.90 4.50 -12.06
C ALA A 43 1.48 5.97 -11.87
N ASN A 44 0.85 6.29 -10.74
CA ASN A 44 0.18 7.59 -10.59
C ASN A 44 0.97 8.60 -9.76
N ALA A 45 1.79 8.16 -8.81
CA ALA A 45 2.56 9.06 -7.96
C ALA A 45 4.01 9.20 -8.44
N LEU A 46 4.59 8.12 -8.98
CA LEU A 46 5.96 8.11 -9.50
C LEU A 46 6.04 8.22 -11.03
N HIS A 47 4.90 8.16 -11.73
CA HIS A 47 4.84 8.13 -13.19
C HIS A 47 5.73 7.04 -13.82
N GLY A 48 5.88 5.91 -13.11
CA GLY A 48 6.67 4.76 -13.54
C GLY A 48 5.84 3.69 -14.26
N MET A 49 6.53 2.70 -14.82
CA MET A 49 5.88 1.54 -15.44
C MET A 49 5.40 0.54 -14.37
N PRO A 50 4.12 0.11 -14.40
CA PRO A 50 3.63 -0.92 -13.48
C PRO A 50 4.45 -2.20 -13.54
N LEU A 51 4.59 -2.85 -12.40
CA LEU A 51 5.22 -4.17 -12.31
C LEU A 51 4.20 -5.25 -12.64
N SER A 52 4.64 -6.41 -13.14
CA SER A 52 3.75 -7.58 -13.19
C SER A 52 3.40 -8.00 -11.75
N SER A 53 2.12 -8.32 -11.53
CA SER A 53 1.57 -8.57 -10.19
C SER A 53 2.21 -9.77 -9.48
N ASP A 54 2.72 -10.73 -10.24
CA ASP A 54 3.37 -11.97 -9.82
C ASP A 54 4.89 -11.96 -10.04
N GLY A 55 5.44 -10.86 -10.58
CA GLY A 55 6.86 -10.74 -10.88
C GLY A 55 7.73 -10.62 -9.61
N PRO A 56 9.01 -10.99 -9.70
CA PRO A 56 9.91 -11.03 -8.54
C PRO A 56 10.05 -9.68 -7.82
N ARG A 57 9.94 -8.56 -8.55
CA ARG A 57 9.99 -7.21 -7.97
C ARG A 57 8.75 -6.89 -7.14
N MET A 58 7.57 -7.29 -7.59
CA MET A 58 6.34 -7.10 -6.84
C MET A 58 6.36 -7.95 -5.57
N VAL A 59 6.74 -9.23 -5.70
CA VAL A 59 6.90 -10.14 -4.56
C VAL A 59 7.84 -9.54 -3.51
N ALA A 60 9.03 -9.07 -3.91
CA ALA A 60 9.99 -8.48 -2.99
C ALA A 60 9.41 -7.27 -2.21
N LEU A 61 8.71 -6.36 -2.90
CA LEU A 61 8.09 -5.20 -2.27
C LEU A 61 6.99 -5.60 -1.29
N VAL A 62 6.10 -6.51 -1.70
CA VAL A 62 4.97 -6.98 -0.87
C VAL A 62 5.46 -7.74 0.34
N THR A 63 6.47 -8.60 0.19
CA THR A 63 7.11 -9.31 1.31
C THR A 63 7.68 -8.33 2.32
N TYR A 64 8.41 -7.30 1.86
CA TYR A 64 8.97 -6.29 2.76
C TYR A 64 7.88 -5.49 3.49
N LEU A 65 6.82 -5.06 2.80
CA LEU A 65 5.71 -4.34 3.43
C LEU A 65 4.95 -5.21 4.45
N THR A 66 4.87 -6.52 4.18
CA THR A 66 4.29 -7.51 5.09
C THR A 66 5.16 -7.67 6.34
N ASP A 67 6.48 -7.77 6.18
CA ASP A 67 7.44 -7.82 7.28
C ASP A 67 7.34 -6.60 8.20
N LEU A 68 7.26 -5.39 7.62
CA LEU A 68 7.03 -4.15 8.37
C LEU A 68 5.68 -4.10 9.12
N SER A 69 4.79 -5.05 8.88
CA SER A 69 3.47 -5.13 9.49
C SER A 69 3.34 -6.26 10.51
N GLN A 70 4.42 -7.01 10.79
CA GLN A 70 4.42 -8.10 11.76
C GLN A 70 3.97 -7.62 13.16
N GLY A 71 3.16 -8.45 13.83
CA GLY A 71 2.60 -8.15 15.15
C GLY A 71 1.52 -7.06 15.18
N LYS A 72 1.15 -6.45 14.04
CA LYS A 72 0.01 -5.53 13.96
C LYS A 72 -1.29 -6.31 13.76
N PRO A 73 -2.41 -5.91 14.39
CA PRO A 73 -3.70 -6.54 14.16
C PRO A 73 -4.14 -6.30 12.72
N ILE A 74 -4.61 -7.36 12.06
CA ILE A 74 -5.18 -7.27 10.71
C ILE A 74 -6.51 -6.52 10.82
N LYS A 75 -6.62 -5.39 10.12
CA LYS A 75 -7.80 -4.53 10.06
C LYS A 75 -8.31 -4.46 8.63
N LEU A 76 -9.14 -5.44 8.26
CA LEU A 76 -9.77 -5.46 6.95
C LEU A 76 -10.79 -4.32 6.85
N GLN A 77 -10.51 -3.33 6.00
CA GLN A 77 -11.43 -2.22 5.75
C GLN A 77 -12.41 -2.64 4.63
N GLY A 78 -13.33 -3.55 4.96
CA GLY A 78 -14.16 -4.25 3.96
C GLY A 78 -15.67 -4.29 4.21
N ALA A 79 -16.16 -3.96 5.41
CA ALA A 79 -17.60 -3.93 5.68
C ALA A 79 -17.90 -2.94 6.81
N SER A 80 -18.90 -2.08 6.62
CA SER A 80 -19.31 -0.98 7.52
C SER A 80 -18.48 0.31 7.39
N GLN A 81 -18.80 1.09 6.35
CA GLN A 81 -19.26 2.47 6.56
C GLN A 81 -20.71 2.54 6.11
#